data_AF-A0A838FAV3-F1
#
_entry.id   AF-A0A838FAV3-F1
#
_cell.length_a   1.000
_cell.length_b   1.000
_cell.length_c   1.000
_cell.angle_alpha   90.00
_cell.angle_beta   90.00
_cell.angle_gamma   90.00
#
_symmetry.space_group_name_H-M   'P 1'
#
loop_
_entity.id
_entity.type
_entity.pdbx_description
1 polymer ?
#
loop_
_entity_poly.entity_id
_entity_poly.type
_entity_poly.pdbx_seq_one_letter_code
_entity_poly.pdbx_strand_id
1 'polypeptide(L)'
;MDHLGFDENRKRIPGWILGLPLRRLKWFLEGYREGDGVHSGAKLATGVRHEFSTVYDELKDDLVVALGRFGLVPSVGLYHSRLRARTGERRYPFWRLTLSNVSPWSPLEWDRGVEQELNARRTGDLVWAVVTGIEEVEATSLVYDFSVPGLENFWAGTGVMAKNTFGPRMRPNDGRAIPAFLQQALSDKPLTVFGDGSQTRSFCFVDDLIRGLVALAESGVNDPVNVGNPEEMSLLEMAKLVIELTESRSEIVFEALPVDDPKIRQPDITRARNLLGWEPEIDIPEGLRRTIAFAVDELKRPA
;
A
#
# COMPACT_ATOMS: atom_id res chain seq x y z
N MET A 1 -14.50 6.89 19.23
CA MET A 1 -14.64 7.03 17.75
C MET A 1 -13.35 6.56 17.05
N ASP A 2 -12.24 7.06 17.53
CA ASP A 2 -10.82 6.70 17.39
C ASP A 2 -10.52 5.29 16.83
N HIS A 3 -11.08 4.21 17.37
CA HIS A 3 -10.84 2.85 16.83
C HIS A 3 -11.39 2.61 15.39
N LEU A 4 -12.19 3.53 14.84
CA LEU A 4 -12.65 3.53 13.45
C LEU A 4 -11.77 4.43 12.54
N GLY A 5 -10.74 5.08 13.09
CA GLY A 5 -9.86 6.00 12.36
C GLY A 5 -10.36 7.44 12.26
N PHE A 6 -11.31 7.85 13.11
CA PHE A 6 -11.73 9.25 13.25
C PHE A 6 -10.95 9.92 14.38
N ASP A 7 -10.00 10.79 14.01
CA ASP A 7 -9.21 11.63 14.92
C ASP A 7 -10.00 12.90 15.26
N GLU A 8 -10.16 13.22 16.55
CA GLU A 8 -11.18 14.18 17.04
C GLU A 8 -10.99 15.62 16.54
N ASN A 9 -9.80 15.98 16.02
CA ASN A 9 -9.52 17.31 15.47
C ASN A 9 -9.10 17.31 13.99
N ARG A 10 -9.06 16.16 13.30
CA ARG A 10 -8.64 16.08 11.88
C ARG A 10 -9.69 15.36 11.04
N LYS A 11 -10.46 16.12 10.25
CA LYS A 11 -11.43 15.56 9.32
C LYS A 11 -10.67 14.86 8.17
N ARG A 12 -10.68 13.52 8.20
CA ARG A 12 -10.02 12.61 7.22
C ARG A 12 -11.05 11.65 6.65
N ILE A 13 -10.72 11.02 5.52
CA ILE A 13 -11.33 9.75 5.13
C ILE A 13 -10.46 8.63 5.74
N PRO A 14 -10.97 7.80 6.67
CA PRO A 14 -10.20 6.68 7.20
C PRO A 14 -9.67 5.77 6.09
N GLY A 15 -8.40 5.36 6.18
CA GLY A 15 -7.74 4.60 5.12
C GLY A 15 -8.44 3.28 4.73
N TRP A 16 -9.19 2.68 5.66
CA TRP A 16 -10.01 1.50 5.36
C TRP A 16 -11.21 1.80 4.44
N ILE A 17 -11.75 3.03 4.45
CA ILE A 17 -12.76 3.50 3.49
C ILE A 17 -12.09 3.71 2.12
N LEU A 18 -10.94 4.39 2.08
CA LEU A 18 -10.16 4.57 0.86
C LEU A 18 -9.72 3.23 0.23
N GLY A 19 -9.57 2.17 1.04
CA GLY A 19 -9.29 0.80 0.59
C GLY A 19 -10.50 -0.04 0.16
N LEU A 20 -11.74 0.45 0.25
CA LEU A 20 -12.93 -0.32 -0.10
C LEU A 20 -12.96 -0.72 -1.61
N PRO A 21 -13.58 -1.84 -1.99
CA PRO A 21 -13.92 -2.11 -3.39
C PRO A 21 -14.78 -0.97 -3.98
N LEU A 22 -14.60 -0.63 -5.25
CA LEU A 22 -15.29 0.52 -5.89
C LEU A 22 -16.81 0.49 -5.70
N ARG A 23 -17.42 -0.70 -5.81
CA ARG A 23 -18.85 -0.99 -5.52
C ARG A 23 -19.34 -0.58 -4.13
N ARG A 24 -18.43 -0.33 -3.18
CA ARG A 24 -18.69 0.21 -1.84
C ARG A 24 -18.22 1.66 -1.69
N LEU A 25 -17.03 2.00 -2.20
CA LEU A 25 -16.49 3.38 -2.13
C LEU A 25 -17.45 4.41 -2.76
N LYS A 26 -18.17 4.03 -3.83
CA LYS A 26 -19.16 4.91 -4.47
C LYS A 26 -20.28 5.40 -3.53
N TRP A 27 -20.68 4.57 -2.56
CA TRP A 27 -21.71 4.94 -1.58
C TRP A 27 -21.18 5.92 -0.53
N PHE A 28 -19.87 5.87 -0.22
CA PHE A 28 -19.23 6.90 0.59
C PHE A 28 -19.18 8.24 -0.16
N LEU A 29 -18.77 8.23 -1.44
CA LEU A 29 -18.73 9.45 -2.25
C LEU A 29 -20.13 10.07 -2.44
N GLU A 30 -21.16 9.24 -2.64
CA GLU A 30 -22.55 9.70 -2.71
C GLU A 30 -23.03 10.27 -1.37
N GLY A 31 -22.80 9.56 -0.25
CA GLY A 31 -23.14 10.06 1.08
C GLY A 31 -22.40 11.36 1.44
N TYR A 32 -21.17 11.53 0.98
CA TYR A 32 -20.42 12.78 1.12
C TYR A 32 -20.97 13.91 0.23
N ARG A 33 -21.35 13.59 -1.02
CA ARG A 33 -22.03 14.50 -1.96
C ARG A 33 -23.35 15.04 -1.39
N GLU A 34 -24.09 14.21 -0.66
CA GLU A 34 -25.41 14.59 -0.12
C GLU A 34 -25.35 15.23 1.27
N GLY A 35 -24.49 14.73 2.16
CA GLY A 35 -24.51 15.14 3.58
C GLY A 35 -23.69 16.39 3.92
N ASP A 36 -22.45 16.47 3.44
CA ASP A 36 -21.41 17.28 4.11
C ASP A 36 -20.41 17.93 3.15
N GLY A 37 -20.57 17.71 1.83
CA GLY A 37 -19.59 18.09 0.82
C GLY A 37 -19.91 19.30 -0.05
N VAL A 38 -21.16 19.81 -0.12
CA VAL A 38 -21.53 20.78 -1.18
C VAL A 38 -22.50 21.89 -0.74
N HIS A 39 -22.10 23.16 -0.95
CA HIS A 39 -23.01 24.32 -0.90
C HIS A 39 -23.82 24.48 -2.21
N SER A 40 -24.53 23.42 -2.59
CA SER A 40 -25.51 23.47 -3.70
C SER A 40 -26.76 22.68 -3.36
N GLY A 41 -27.77 23.36 -2.81
CA GLY A 41 -29.15 22.87 -2.78
C GLY A 41 -29.75 22.87 -4.20
N ALA A 42 -30.60 23.85 -4.50
CA ALA A 42 -31.35 23.94 -5.77
C ALA A 42 -30.52 24.04 -7.08
N LYS A 43 -29.19 23.95 -7.04
CA LYS A 43 -28.30 23.94 -8.23
C LYS A 43 -27.92 22.54 -8.73
N LEU A 44 -28.20 21.48 -7.99
CA LEU A 44 -27.93 20.09 -8.43
C LEU A 44 -28.63 19.76 -9.77
N ALA A 45 -29.80 20.38 -10.01
CA ALA A 45 -30.66 20.13 -11.16
C ALA A 45 -30.09 20.56 -12.53
N THR A 46 -28.92 21.22 -12.59
CA THR A 46 -28.33 21.64 -13.87
C THR A 46 -27.44 20.57 -14.53
N GLY A 47 -27.01 19.54 -13.80
CA GLY A 47 -26.32 18.38 -14.38
C GLY A 47 -24.96 18.63 -15.06
N VAL A 48 -24.32 19.79 -14.83
CA VAL A 48 -23.11 20.20 -15.59
C VAL A 48 -21.81 19.69 -14.98
N ARG A 49 -21.71 19.68 -13.64
CA ARG A 49 -20.49 19.32 -12.91
C ARG A 49 -20.76 18.85 -11.49
N HIS A 50 -19.96 17.93 -10.97
CA HIS A 50 -19.88 17.70 -9.53
C HIS A 50 -18.96 18.74 -8.90
N GLU A 51 -19.30 19.15 -7.68
CA GLU A 51 -18.54 20.09 -6.88
C GLU A 51 -18.45 19.50 -5.46
N PHE A 52 -17.26 19.47 -4.87
CA PHE A 52 -17.03 19.07 -3.48
C PHE A 52 -16.22 20.17 -2.80
N SER A 53 -16.44 20.43 -1.52
CA SER A 53 -15.80 21.52 -0.77
C SER A 53 -15.40 21.08 0.64
N THR A 54 -14.28 21.59 1.13
CA THR A 54 -13.75 21.31 2.48
C THR A 54 -12.88 22.46 2.97
N VAL A 55 -12.81 22.66 4.30
CA VAL A 55 -11.85 23.58 4.94
C VAL A 55 -10.59 22.87 5.45
N TYR A 56 -10.52 21.55 5.32
CA TYR A 56 -9.40 20.70 5.73
C TYR A 56 -8.62 20.25 4.51
N ASP A 57 -7.30 20.45 4.54
CA ASP A 57 -6.37 20.04 3.49
C ASP A 57 -6.37 18.54 3.28
N GLU A 58 -6.27 17.76 4.36
CA GLU A 58 -6.12 16.32 4.24
C GLU A 58 -7.40 15.66 3.70
N LEU A 59 -8.58 16.22 4.00
CA LEU A 59 -9.84 15.78 3.38
C LEU A 59 -9.89 16.12 1.89
N LYS A 60 -9.26 17.21 1.45
CA LYS A 60 -9.12 17.55 0.02
C LYS A 60 -8.23 16.52 -0.67
N ASP A 61 -7.10 16.13 -0.06
CA ASP A 61 -6.21 15.09 -0.60
C ASP A 61 -6.86 13.71 -0.60
N ASP A 62 -7.48 13.29 0.51
CA ASP A 62 -8.20 12.03 0.64
C ASP A 62 -9.35 11.95 -0.42
N LEU A 63 -10.03 13.06 -0.74
CA LEU A 63 -11.05 13.12 -1.80
C LEU A 63 -10.45 13.03 -3.22
N VAL A 64 -9.29 13.64 -3.49
CA VAL A 64 -8.59 13.46 -4.78
C VAL A 64 -8.24 11.97 -4.98
N VAL A 65 -7.72 11.30 -3.95
CA VAL A 65 -7.44 9.86 -3.99
C VAL A 65 -8.73 9.05 -4.21
N ALA A 66 -9.81 9.36 -3.49
CA ALA A 66 -11.08 8.65 -3.61
C ALA A 66 -11.69 8.76 -5.03
N LEU A 67 -11.55 9.91 -5.70
CA LEU A 67 -11.99 10.13 -7.08
C LEU A 67 -11.04 9.47 -8.10
N GLY A 68 -9.73 9.58 -7.90
CA GLY A 68 -8.71 8.96 -8.75
C GLY A 68 -8.84 7.43 -8.82
N ARG A 69 -9.36 6.77 -7.78
CA ARG A 69 -9.69 5.34 -7.80
C ARG A 69 -10.82 4.95 -8.77
N PHE A 70 -11.56 5.90 -9.32
CA PHE A 70 -12.49 5.70 -10.43
C PHE A 70 -11.94 6.23 -11.78
N GLY A 71 -10.67 6.64 -11.84
CA GLY A 71 -10.08 7.29 -13.02
C GLY A 71 -10.49 8.77 -13.17
N LEU A 72 -11.12 9.37 -12.16
CA LEU A 72 -11.64 10.74 -12.23
C LEU A 72 -10.64 11.77 -11.72
N VAL A 73 -10.43 12.83 -12.50
CA VAL A 73 -9.47 13.90 -12.23
C VAL A 73 -10.23 15.21 -11.91
N PRO A 74 -10.30 15.61 -10.62
CA PRO A 74 -10.91 16.88 -10.24
C PRO A 74 -10.00 18.07 -10.50
N SER A 75 -10.58 19.17 -10.98
CA SER A 75 -9.95 20.49 -10.87
C SER A 75 -10.03 20.95 -9.41
N VAL A 76 -8.87 21.13 -8.77
CA VAL A 76 -8.76 21.56 -7.36
C VAL A 76 -8.37 23.03 -7.31
N GLY A 77 -9.01 23.82 -6.43
CA GLY A 77 -8.66 25.21 -6.22
C GLY A 77 -8.94 25.70 -4.80
N LEU A 78 -8.10 26.63 -4.33
CA LEU A 78 -8.25 27.31 -3.05
C LEU A 78 -9.09 28.57 -3.21
N TYR A 79 -10.25 28.61 -2.55
CA TYR A 79 -11.19 29.72 -2.58
C TYR A 79 -11.29 30.39 -1.22
N HIS A 80 -11.79 31.62 -1.19
CA HIS A 80 -11.96 32.39 0.04
C HIS A 80 -13.41 32.86 0.19
N SER A 81 -14.10 32.34 1.20
CA SER A 81 -15.42 32.85 1.59
C SER A 81 -15.25 34.18 2.33
N ARG A 82 -16.14 35.15 2.07
CA ARG A 82 -16.12 36.47 2.72
C ARG A 82 -17.33 36.62 3.64
N LEU A 83 -17.08 36.71 4.93
CA LEU A 83 -18.11 36.92 5.94
C LEU A 83 -18.00 38.37 6.45
N ARG A 84 -18.94 39.22 6.01
CA ARG A 84 -19.07 40.61 6.49
C ARG A 84 -19.81 40.63 7.83
N ALA A 85 -19.06 40.54 8.92
CA ALA A 85 -19.59 40.74 10.26
C ALA A 85 -19.64 42.24 10.60
N ARG A 86 -20.43 42.62 11.62
CA ARG A 86 -20.41 43.99 12.21
C ARG A 86 -19.03 44.41 12.76
N THR A 87 -18.13 43.44 12.95
CA THR A 87 -16.78 43.62 13.52
C THR A 87 -15.65 43.53 12.47
N GLY A 88 -15.96 43.44 11.18
CA GLY A 88 -14.99 43.45 10.08
C GLY A 88 -15.26 42.41 8.98
N GLU A 89 -14.56 42.51 7.85
CA GLU A 89 -14.52 41.44 6.83
C GLU A 89 -13.58 40.34 7.32
N ARG A 90 -14.12 39.14 7.59
CA ARG A 90 -13.31 37.93 7.79
C ARG A 90 -13.30 37.09 6.53
N ARG A 91 -12.13 36.54 6.19
CA ARG A 91 -11.94 35.62 5.07
C ARG A 91 -11.64 34.24 5.61
N TYR A 92 -12.30 33.25 5.05
CA TYR A 92 -12.14 31.85 5.41
C TYR A 92 -11.70 31.08 4.16
N PRO A 93 -10.47 30.52 4.12
CA PRO A 93 -10.05 29.67 3.02
C PRO A 93 -10.87 28.37 3.02
N PHE A 94 -11.14 27.84 1.83
CA PHE A 94 -11.71 26.52 1.62
C PHE A 94 -11.28 25.96 0.27
N TRP A 95 -11.02 24.67 0.22
CA TRP A 95 -10.76 23.94 -1.01
C TRP A 95 -12.08 23.61 -1.71
N ARG A 96 -12.06 23.66 -3.04
CA ARG A 96 -13.11 23.13 -3.91
C ARG A 96 -12.49 22.20 -4.94
N LEU A 97 -13.07 21.02 -5.07
CA LEU A 97 -12.80 20.04 -6.11
C LEU A 97 -13.96 20.06 -7.10
N THR A 98 -13.70 20.06 -8.41
CA THR A 98 -14.74 20.13 -9.45
C THR A 98 -14.50 19.08 -10.53
N LEU A 99 -15.52 18.27 -10.82
CA LEU A 99 -15.52 17.32 -11.93
C LEU A 99 -16.52 17.78 -13.00
N SER A 100 -16.02 18.18 -14.17
CA SER A 100 -16.86 18.49 -15.34
C SER A 100 -16.97 17.28 -16.26
N ASN A 101 -18.09 17.19 -17.00
CA ASN A 101 -18.30 16.24 -18.11
C ASN A 101 -18.03 14.77 -17.73
N VAL A 102 -18.59 14.30 -16.61
CA VAL A 102 -18.50 12.90 -16.15
C VAL A 102 -19.72 12.10 -16.61
N SER A 103 -19.48 10.89 -17.12
CA SER A 103 -20.52 9.94 -17.56
C SER A 103 -20.19 8.52 -17.10
N PRO A 104 -21.11 7.78 -16.42
CA PRO A 104 -22.44 8.20 -16.00
C PRO A 104 -22.42 9.29 -14.92
N TRP A 105 -23.48 10.09 -14.86
CA TRP A 105 -23.57 11.21 -13.91
C TRP A 105 -23.70 10.78 -12.44
N SER A 106 -24.31 9.63 -12.14
CA SER A 106 -24.45 9.20 -10.74
C SER A 106 -23.14 8.57 -10.23
N PRO A 107 -22.59 9.03 -9.08
CA PRO A 107 -21.51 8.33 -8.40
C PRO A 107 -21.82 6.85 -8.13
N LEU A 108 -23.10 6.52 -7.92
CA LEU A 108 -23.58 5.16 -7.72
C LEU A 108 -23.43 4.23 -8.94
N GLU A 109 -22.97 4.75 -10.08
CA GLU A 109 -22.75 3.98 -11.32
C GLU A 109 -21.27 3.90 -11.74
N TRP A 110 -20.36 4.70 -11.14
CA TRP A 110 -18.95 4.77 -11.53
C TRP A 110 -18.15 3.46 -11.35
N ASP A 111 -18.66 2.48 -10.59
CA ASP A 111 -18.04 1.16 -10.45
C ASP A 111 -18.25 0.23 -11.66
N ARG A 112 -18.88 0.72 -12.73
CA ARG A 112 -19.13 -0.02 -13.98
C ARG A 112 -18.28 0.46 -15.17
N GLY A 113 -17.33 1.36 -14.90
CA GLY A 113 -16.68 2.20 -15.90
C GLY A 113 -17.28 3.60 -15.88
N VAL A 114 -16.41 4.61 -15.98
CA VAL A 114 -16.77 6.01 -16.02
C VAL A 114 -15.81 6.75 -16.95
N GLU A 115 -16.35 7.68 -17.73
CA GLU A 115 -15.61 8.53 -18.66
C GLU A 115 -15.66 9.98 -18.15
N GLN A 116 -14.58 10.74 -18.39
CA GLN A 116 -14.53 12.16 -18.07
C GLN A 116 -13.90 12.96 -19.22
N GLU A 117 -14.64 13.91 -19.77
CA GLU A 117 -14.10 14.79 -20.81
C GLU A 117 -13.34 15.98 -20.20
N LEU A 118 -12.01 15.83 -20.12
CA LEU A 118 -11.12 16.89 -19.67
C LEU A 118 -10.78 17.88 -20.80
N ASN A 119 -11.09 19.15 -20.58
CA ASN A 119 -10.68 20.28 -21.44
C ASN A 119 -9.25 20.73 -21.07
N ALA A 120 -8.28 19.96 -21.56
CA ALA A 120 -6.84 20.17 -21.37
C ALA A 120 -6.09 19.71 -22.63
N ARG A 121 -4.82 20.11 -22.79
CA ARG A 121 -4.01 19.70 -23.94
C ARG A 121 -3.64 18.22 -23.80
N ARG A 122 -3.97 17.41 -24.80
CA ARG A 122 -3.69 15.96 -24.79
C ARG A 122 -2.52 15.62 -25.71
N THR A 123 -1.77 14.57 -25.37
CA THR A 123 -0.72 13.98 -26.21
C THR A 123 -0.76 12.47 -26.01
N GLY A 124 -1.38 11.76 -26.95
CA GLY A 124 -1.92 10.42 -26.66
C GLY A 124 -2.98 10.52 -25.57
N ASP A 125 -3.04 9.52 -24.70
CA ASP A 125 -4.01 9.43 -23.59
C ASP A 125 -3.65 10.32 -22.39
N LEU A 126 -2.45 10.94 -22.39
CA LEU A 126 -2.00 11.87 -21.35
C LEU A 126 -2.67 13.24 -21.50
N VAL A 127 -3.21 13.76 -20.40
CA VAL A 127 -3.96 15.02 -20.33
C VAL A 127 -3.22 16.06 -19.46
N TRP A 128 -2.91 17.22 -20.02
CA TRP A 128 -2.13 18.28 -19.36
C TRP A 128 -2.90 19.60 -19.26
N ALA A 129 -3.06 20.10 -18.03
CA ALA A 129 -3.50 21.47 -17.77
C ALA A 129 -2.35 22.48 -17.98
N VAL A 130 -2.69 23.76 -18.20
CA VAL A 130 -1.68 24.83 -18.23
C VAL A 130 -1.25 25.16 -16.80
N VAL A 131 0.04 24.97 -16.51
CA VAL A 131 0.65 25.32 -15.22
C VAL A 131 0.60 26.84 -15.02
N THR A 132 -0.18 27.30 -14.04
CA THR A 132 -0.35 28.73 -13.70
C THR A 132 0.65 29.23 -12.65
N GLY A 133 1.37 28.31 -12.00
CA GLY A 133 2.42 28.55 -11.02
C GLY A 133 3.07 27.22 -10.63
N ILE A 134 4.29 27.28 -10.08
CA ILE A 134 5.01 26.13 -9.53
C ILE A 134 5.34 26.47 -8.08
N GLU A 135 4.93 25.63 -7.15
CA GLU A 135 5.27 25.71 -5.73
C GLU A 135 5.92 24.38 -5.33
N GLU A 136 6.97 24.41 -4.52
CA GLU A 136 7.52 23.19 -3.92
C GLU A 136 6.61 22.70 -2.79
N VAL A 137 6.28 21.41 -2.82
CA VAL A 137 5.55 20.69 -1.78
C VAL A 137 6.30 19.41 -1.46
N GLU A 138 6.37 19.03 -0.18
CA GLU A 138 7.04 17.79 0.21
C GLU A 138 6.30 16.57 -0.37
N ALA A 139 7.06 15.67 -1.01
CA ALA A 139 6.52 14.43 -1.56
C ALA A 139 6.16 13.45 -0.44
N THR A 140 4.97 12.84 -0.50
CA THR A 140 4.54 11.80 0.45
C THR A 140 4.73 10.40 -0.15
N SER A 141 5.05 9.42 0.69
CA SER A 141 5.76 8.18 0.31
C SER A 141 4.88 6.96 -0.04
N LEU A 142 3.70 7.14 -0.65
CA LEU A 142 2.59 6.17 -0.52
C LEU A 142 2.08 5.38 -1.75
N VAL A 143 2.46 5.66 -3.00
CA VAL A 143 1.81 5.06 -4.20
C VAL A 143 2.72 4.00 -4.85
N TYR A 144 2.56 2.69 -4.59
CA TYR A 144 3.46 1.41 -4.78
C TYR A 144 3.10 0.81 -6.28
N ASP A 145 3.98 0.76 -7.33
CA ASP A 145 3.97 -0.17 -8.50
C ASP A 145 4.14 -1.68 -8.18
N PHE A 146 3.53 -2.53 -9.02
CA PHE A 146 3.72 -3.96 -9.06
C PHE A 146 3.81 -4.46 -10.51
N SER A 147 4.82 -3.99 -11.26
CA SER A 147 4.94 -4.21 -12.70
C SER A 147 5.00 -5.69 -13.10
N VAL A 148 3.85 -6.21 -13.56
CA VAL A 148 3.72 -7.51 -14.24
C VAL A 148 3.61 -7.23 -15.74
N PRO A 149 4.44 -7.85 -16.61
CA PRO A 149 4.40 -7.58 -18.04
C PRO A 149 3.01 -7.81 -18.65
N GLY A 150 2.41 -6.74 -19.18
CA GLY A 150 1.08 -6.76 -19.82
C GLY A 150 -0.07 -6.17 -19.00
N LEU A 151 0.16 -5.66 -17.78
CA LEU A 151 -0.86 -4.96 -16.97
C LEU A 151 -0.32 -3.68 -16.33
N GLU A 152 -1.12 -2.61 -16.34
CA GLU A 152 -0.76 -1.31 -15.73
C GLU A 152 -0.74 -1.36 -14.20
N ASN A 153 0.35 -0.88 -13.61
CA ASN A 153 0.59 -0.67 -12.17
C ASN A 153 1.51 0.58 -12.03
N PHE A 154 1.70 1.18 -10.83
CA PHE A 154 2.23 2.57 -10.71
C PHE A 154 2.96 2.92 -9.38
N TRP A 155 4.27 3.28 -9.36
CA TRP A 155 5.03 3.75 -8.16
C TRP A 155 5.42 5.24 -8.24
N ALA A 156 5.19 5.98 -7.14
CA ALA A 156 5.83 7.25 -6.81
C ALA A 156 6.36 7.21 -5.36
N GLY A 157 7.69 7.27 -5.18
CA GLY A 157 8.36 7.26 -3.88
C GLY A 157 9.68 6.47 -3.82
N THR A 158 10.57 6.86 -2.90
CA THR A 158 11.74 6.08 -2.45
C THR A 158 11.30 4.89 -1.62
N GLY A 159 12.02 3.76 -1.72
CA GLY A 159 11.69 2.60 -0.92
C GLY A 159 12.32 1.29 -1.38
N VAL A 160 11.85 0.22 -0.73
CA VAL A 160 12.52 -1.08 -0.66
C VAL A 160 11.54 -2.20 -0.98
N MET A 161 11.81 -2.95 -2.04
CA MET A 161 11.06 -4.17 -2.38
C MET A 161 11.53 -5.38 -1.56
N ALA A 162 11.22 -5.38 -0.26
CA ALA A 162 11.41 -6.53 0.60
C ALA A 162 10.41 -7.65 0.25
N LYS A 163 10.90 -8.88 -0.01
CA LYS A 163 10.09 -10.07 -0.26
C LYS A 163 10.48 -11.15 0.77
N ASN A 164 9.48 -11.83 1.33
CA ASN A 164 9.63 -12.95 2.28
C ASN A 164 10.58 -12.70 3.47
N THR A 165 10.63 -11.47 3.99
CA THR A 165 11.43 -11.15 5.17
C THR A 165 11.05 -12.02 6.36
N PHE A 166 12.03 -12.53 7.10
CA PHE A 166 11.81 -13.38 8.28
C PHE A 166 12.72 -13.01 9.44
N GLY A 167 12.34 -13.38 10.66
CA GLY A 167 13.11 -13.08 11.86
C GLY A 167 12.31 -13.18 13.17
N PRO A 168 12.93 -12.86 14.32
CA PRO A 168 12.25 -12.65 15.59
C PRO A 168 11.02 -11.72 15.47
N ARG A 169 10.02 -11.93 16.34
CA ARG A 169 8.75 -11.16 16.40
C ARG A 169 7.83 -11.30 15.17
N MET A 170 8.05 -12.26 14.27
CA MET A 170 7.03 -12.65 13.29
C MET A 170 5.73 -13.11 13.97
N ARG A 171 4.59 -12.89 13.31
CA ARG A 171 3.29 -13.39 13.78
C ARG A 171 3.15 -14.86 13.36
N PRO A 172 2.81 -15.80 14.26
CA PRO A 172 2.69 -17.21 13.89
C PRO A 172 1.68 -17.48 12.77
N ASN A 173 0.60 -16.68 12.69
CA ASN A 173 -0.53 -16.89 11.79
C ASN A 173 -0.62 -15.80 10.69
N ASP A 174 0.49 -15.39 10.07
CA ASP A 174 0.48 -14.38 8.98
C ASP A 174 0.44 -14.94 7.55
N GLY A 175 0.36 -16.26 7.39
CA GLY A 175 0.21 -16.93 6.09
C GLY A 175 1.52 -17.10 5.30
N ARG A 176 2.67 -16.70 5.84
CA ARG A 176 3.98 -16.99 5.24
C ARG A 176 4.49 -18.39 5.60
N ALA A 177 5.29 -18.98 4.72
CA ALA A 177 5.81 -20.34 4.87
C ALA A 177 6.63 -20.53 6.16
N ILE A 178 7.57 -19.63 6.48
CA ILE A 178 8.44 -19.77 7.67
C ILE A 178 7.64 -19.79 9.00
N PRO A 179 6.73 -18.84 9.30
CA PRO A 179 5.86 -18.92 10.48
C PRO A 179 5.01 -20.20 10.55
N ALA A 180 4.46 -20.65 9.41
CA ALA A 180 3.67 -21.88 9.35
C ALA A 180 4.52 -23.12 9.67
N PHE A 181 5.68 -23.28 9.01
CA PHE A 181 6.61 -24.38 9.25
C PHE A 181 7.14 -24.39 10.68
N LEU A 182 7.49 -23.21 11.23
CA LEU A 182 7.94 -23.09 12.63
C LEU A 182 6.83 -23.47 13.61
N GLN A 183 5.59 -23.04 13.39
CA GLN A 183 4.46 -23.43 14.22
C GLN A 183 4.18 -24.93 14.14
N GLN A 184 4.27 -25.52 12.94
CA GLN A 184 4.08 -26.95 12.72
C GLN A 184 5.18 -27.78 13.42
N ALA A 185 6.45 -27.45 13.19
CA ALA A 185 7.61 -28.13 13.78
C ALA A 185 7.66 -28.01 15.32
N LEU A 186 7.50 -26.79 15.86
CA LEU A 186 7.48 -26.57 17.32
C LEU A 186 6.24 -27.16 18.03
N SER A 187 5.31 -27.74 17.28
CA SER A 187 4.14 -28.49 17.78
C SER A 187 4.21 -30.00 17.49
N ASP A 188 5.28 -30.51 16.88
CA ASP A 188 5.37 -31.86 16.27
C ASP A 188 4.16 -32.21 15.35
N LYS A 189 3.63 -31.20 14.63
CA LYS A 189 2.58 -31.35 13.62
C LYS A 189 3.20 -31.44 12.22
N PRO A 190 2.65 -32.24 11.29
CA PRO A 190 3.18 -32.32 9.93
C PRO A 190 3.34 -30.95 9.26
N LEU A 191 4.43 -30.77 8.52
CA LEU A 191 4.71 -29.54 7.76
C LEU A 191 4.01 -29.60 6.40
N THR A 192 3.15 -28.61 6.13
CA THR A 192 2.35 -28.57 4.89
C THR A 192 3.12 -27.87 3.77
N VAL A 193 3.66 -28.64 2.84
CA VAL A 193 4.28 -28.11 1.61
C VAL A 193 3.28 -28.18 0.47
N PHE A 194 2.88 -27.03 -0.07
CA PHE A 194 2.00 -26.99 -1.24
C PHE A 194 2.77 -27.30 -2.53
N GLY A 195 2.30 -28.25 -3.33
CA GLY A 195 2.94 -28.73 -4.55
C GLY A 195 3.90 -29.91 -4.30
N ASP A 196 4.97 -29.97 -5.08
CA ASP A 196 6.11 -30.87 -4.86
C ASP A 196 7.20 -30.22 -3.98
N GLY A 197 7.02 -28.94 -3.61
CA GLY A 197 7.98 -28.15 -2.85
C GLY A 197 9.17 -27.63 -3.67
N SER A 198 9.17 -27.81 -4.99
CA SER A 198 10.24 -27.37 -5.90
C SER A 198 10.29 -25.85 -6.12
N GLN A 199 9.22 -25.12 -5.78
CA GLN A 199 9.14 -23.68 -6.01
C GLN A 199 10.15 -22.93 -5.13
N THR A 200 10.99 -22.13 -5.79
CA THR A 200 12.08 -21.39 -5.15
C THR A 200 11.61 -20.03 -4.63
N ARG A 201 12.19 -19.59 -3.52
CA ARG A 201 11.88 -18.33 -2.86
C ARG A 201 13.17 -17.73 -2.30
N SER A 202 13.40 -16.43 -2.52
CA SER A 202 14.36 -15.68 -1.73
C SER A 202 13.86 -15.52 -0.30
N PHE A 203 14.76 -15.53 0.70
CA PHE A 203 14.45 -15.24 2.10
C PHE A 203 15.49 -14.29 2.69
N CYS A 204 15.06 -13.11 3.13
CA CYS A 204 15.93 -12.08 3.72
C CYS A 204 15.71 -11.99 5.24
N PHE A 205 16.78 -12.01 6.02
CA PHE A 205 16.67 -11.86 7.47
C PHE A 205 16.34 -10.41 7.87
N VAL A 206 15.61 -10.23 8.96
CA VAL A 206 15.05 -8.92 9.36
C VAL A 206 16.12 -7.89 9.68
N ASP A 207 17.23 -8.28 10.33
CA ASP A 207 18.32 -7.35 10.67
C ASP A 207 19.04 -6.86 9.40
N ASP A 208 19.19 -7.72 8.40
CA ASP A 208 19.77 -7.37 7.09
C ASP A 208 18.89 -6.38 6.32
N LEU A 209 17.57 -6.63 6.31
CA LEU A 209 16.62 -5.68 5.74
C LEU A 209 16.68 -4.32 6.46
N ILE A 210 16.75 -4.31 7.79
CA ILE A 210 16.85 -3.07 8.57
C ILE A 210 18.15 -2.32 8.22
N ARG A 211 19.29 -3.02 8.14
CA ARG A 211 20.59 -2.46 7.74
C ARG A 211 20.52 -1.83 6.33
N GLY A 212 19.83 -2.47 5.37
CA GLY A 212 19.66 -1.92 4.03
C GLY A 212 18.63 -0.80 3.91
N LEU A 213 17.57 -0.81 4.75
CA LEU A 213 16.63 0.30 4.89
C LEU A 213 17.32 1.56 5.44
N VAL A 214 18.16 1.40 6.48
CA VAL A 214 18.97 2.49 7.05
C VAL A 214 19.98 2.99 6.02
N ALA A 215 20.74 2.10 5.38
CA ALA A 215 21.69 2.49 4.33
C ALA A 215 21.02 3.24 3.17
N LEU A 216 19.81 2.85 2.74
CA LEU A 216 19.05 3.60 1.74
C LEU A 216 18.68 5.01 2.26
N ALA A 217 18.14 5.10 3.47
CA ALA A 217 17.72 6.38 4.06
C ALA A 217 18.90 7.36 4.27
N GLU A 218 20.09 6.85 4.61
CA GLU A 218 21.29 7.66 4.83
C GLU A 218 22.06 8.00 3.53
N SER A 219 21.87 7.23 2.45
CA SER A 219 22.59 7.40 1.18
C SER A 219 22.22 8.64 0.35
N GLY A 220 21.03 9.21 0.56
CA GLY A 220 20.46 10.23 -0.32
C GLY A 220 20.02 9.72 -1.71
N VAL A 221 19.99 8.41 -1.93
CA VAL A 221 19.50 7.79 -3.17
C VAL A 221 17.98 7.92 -3.25
N ASN A 222 17.49 8.66 -4.25
CA ASN A 222 16.07 8.95 -4.43
C ASN A 222 15.31 7.93 -5.32
N ASP A 223 15.98 6.88 -5.76
CA ASP A 223 15.41 5.84 -6.63
C ASP A 223 14.96 4.58 -5.87
N PRO A 224 14.10 3.74 -6.46
CA PRO A 224 13.83 2.37 -5.99
C PRO A 224 15.07 1.48 -5.91
N VAL A 225 15.28 0.84 -4.75
CA VAL A 225 16.36 -0.13 -4.51
C VAL A 225 15.82 -1.42 -3.90
N ASN A 226 16.17 -2.56 -4.49
CA ASN A 226 15.87 -3.87 -3.92
C ASN A 226 16.81 -4.17 -2.75
N VAL A 227 16.25 -4.36 -1.54
CA VAL A 227 16.97 -4.89 -0.37
C VAL A 227 16.34 -6.24 -0.04
N GLY A 228 17.12 -7.30 -0.19
CA GLY A 228 16.67 -8.69 -0.08
C GLY A 228 17.83 -9.66 -0.24
N ASN A 229 17.57 -10.96 -0.13
CA ASN A 229 18.60 -11.98 -0.36
C ASN A 229 18.54 -12.44 -1.84
N PRO A 230 19.64 -12.34 -2.63
CA PRO A 230 19.69 -12.90 -3.98
C PRO A 230 19.74 -14.43 -3.99
N GLU A 231 20.02 -15.10 -2.88
CA GLU A 231 19.93 -16.55 -2.77
C GLU A 231 18.45 -16.99 -2.75
N GLU A 232 18.11 -17.99 -3.56
CA GLU A 232 16.81 -18.68 -3.47
C GLU A 232 16.98 -20.08 -2.85
N MET A 233 15.95 -20.49 -2.09
CA MET A 233 15.82 -21.84 -1.52
C MET A 233 14.44 -22.39 -1.88
N SER A 234 14.32 -23.69 -2.15
CA SER A 234 13.01 -24.33 -2.38
C SER A 234 12.22 -24.46 -1.08
N LEU A 235 10.89 -24.53 -1.17
CA LEU A 235 10.06 -24.76 0.03
C LEU A 235 10.34 -26.13 0.68
N LEU A 236 10.74 -27.13 -0.09
CA LEU A 236 11.13 -28.45 0.44
C LEU A 236 12.46 -28.40 1.22
N GLU A 237 13.45 -27.63 0.77
CA GLU A 237 14.69 -27.41 1.52
C GLU A 237 14.44 -26.60 2.79
N MET A 238 13.64 -25.53 2.69
CA MET A 238 13.23 -24.71 3.85
C MET A 238 12.50 -25.55 4.91
N ALA A 239 11.56 -26.43 4.51
CA ALA A 239 10.85 -27.31 5.43
C ALA A 239 11.79 -28.30 6.14
N LYS A 240 12.73 -28.91 5.41
CA LYS A 240 13.76 -29.80 5.99
C LYS A 240 14.66 -29.07 6.98
N LEU A 241 15.15 -27.88 6.60
CA LEU A 241 16.02 -27.06 7.44
C LEU A 241 15.31 -26.58 8.72
N VAL A 242 14.01 -26.29 8.65
CA VAL A 242 13.20 -25.99 9.85
C VAL A 242 13.06 -27.22 10.76
N ILE A 243 12.82 -28.41 10.23
CA ILE A 243 12.75 -29.65 11.03
C ILE A 243 14.10 -29.94 11.71
N GLU A 244 15.21 -29.81 10.96
CA GLU A 244 16.57 -29.99 11.48
C GLU A 244 16.88 -29.01 12.62
N LEU A 245 16.69 -27.71 12.41
CA LEU A 245 17.03 -26.66 13.38
C LEU A 245 16.07 -26.59 14.59
N THR A 246 14.94 -27.31 14.56
CA THR A 246 14.00 -27.43 15.70
C THR A 246 14.08 -28.78 16.42
N GLU A 247 14.90 -29.72 15.93
CA GLU A 247 14.93 -31.13 16.38
C GLU A 247 13.56 -31.83 16.36
N SER A 248 12.65 -31.37 15.48
CA SER A 248 11.25 -31.80 15.43
C SER A 248 11.08 -33.20 14.83
N ARG A 249 9.98 -33.85 15.21
CA ARG A 249 9.55 -35.16 14.70
C ARG A 249 8.54 -35.06 13.55
N SER A 250 8.19 -33.85 13.12
CA SER A 250 7.20 -33.60 12.09
C SER A 250 7.57 -34.22 10.73
N GLU A 251 6.64 -34.97 10.16
CA GLU A 251 6.71 -35.41 8.77
C GLU A 251 6.38 -34.25 7.80
N ILE A 252 6.92 -34.28 6.59
CA ILE A 252 6.53 -33.34 5.52
C ILE A 252 5.37 -33.95 4.74
N VAL A 253 4.26 -33.23 4.66
CA VAL A 253 3.07 -33.62 3.89
C VAL A 253 2.84 -32.67 2.72
N PHE A 254 2.42 -33.22 1.59
CA PHE A 254 2.23 -32.48 0.35
C PHE A 254 0.74 -32.21 0.09
N GLU A 255 0.39 -30.95 -0.13
CA GLU A 255 -0.98 -30.51 -0.46
C GLU A 255 -1.05 -29.87 -1.85
N ALA A 256 -2.24 -29.72 -2.43
CA ALA A 256 -2.40 -29.19 -3.79
C ALA A 256 -1.99 -27.70 -3.87
N LEU A 257 -1.23 -27.34 -4.92
CA LEU A 257 -0.84 -25.95 -5.19
C LEU A 257 -2.07 -25.02 -5.37
N PRO A 258 -2.16 -23.90 -4.62
CA PRO A 258 -3.04 -22.80 -4.98
C PRO A 258 -2.71 -22.27 -6.38
N VAL A 259 -3.74 -21.93 -7.15
CA VAL A 259 -3.62 -21.65 -8.60
C VAL A 259 -2.80 -20.37 -8.89
N ASP A 260 -2.75 -19.42 -7.95
CA ASP A 260 -2.21 -18.07 -8.14
C ASP A 260 -0.77 -17.83 -7.60
N ASP A 261 -0.01 -18.85 -7.19
CA ASP A 261 1.34 -18.64 -6.64
C ASP A 261 2.42 -18.44 -7.74
N PRO A 262 3.03 -17.24 -7.88
CA PRO A 262 4.00 -16.97 -8.95
C PRO A 262 5.30 -17.76 -8.79
N LYS A 263 5.90 -18.15 -9.93
CA LYS A 263 6.89 -19.23 -9.97
C LYS A 263 8.29 -18.86 -9.47
N ILE A 264 8.77 -17.65 -9.71
CA ILE A 264 10.13 -17.18 -9.36
C ILE A 264 10.03 -15.83 -8.64
N ARG A 265 10.83 -15.59 -7.58
CA ARG A 265 10.84 -14.33 -6.81
C ARG A 265 12.24 -13.98 -6.27
N GLN A 266 13.26 -14.01 -7.11
CA GLN A 266 14.63 -13.56 -6.80
C GLN A 266 14.76 -12.02 -6.92
N PRO A 267 15.32 -11.30 -5.94
CA PRO A 267 15.62 -9.86 -6.06
C PRO A 267 17.00 -9.61 -6.68
N ASP A 268 17.07 -8.78 -7.73
CA ASP A 268 18.34 -8.20 -8.19
C ASP A 268 18.77 -7.08 -7.23
N ILE A 269 19.81 -7.33 -6.42
CA ILE A 269 20.37 -6.37 -5.47
C ILE A 269 21.57 -5.59 -6.01
N THR A 270 21.84 -5.62 -7.32
CA THR A 270 22.97 -4.89 -7.94
C THR A 270 22.95 -3.40 -7.61
N ARG A 271 21.76 -2.80 -7.51
CA ARG A 271 21.61 -1.40 -7.06
C ARG A 271 22.04 -1.18 -5.61
N ALA A 272 21.69 -2.09 -4.70
CA ALA A 272 22.01 -1.94 -3.28
C ALA A 272 23.53 -2.06 -3.03
N ARG A 273 24.19 -3.02 -3.69
CA ARG A 273 25.66 -3.15 -3.68
C ARG A 273 26.33 -1.87 -4.20
N ASN A 274 25.94 -1.39 -5.37
CA ASN A 274 26.63 -0.29 -6.05
C ASN A 274 26.34 1.10 -5.47
N LEU A 275 25.16 1.32 -4.88
CA LEU A 275 24.73 2.63 -4.40
C LEU A 275 24.77 2.77 -2.88
N LEU A 276 24.60 1.68 -2.13
CA LEU A 276 24.51 1.68 -0.67
C LEU A 276 25.71 0.97 0.00
N GLY A 277 26.56 0.29 -0.77
CA GLY A 277 27.55 -0.64 -0.23
C GLY A 277 26.93 -1.85 0.47
N TRP A 278 25.66 -2.16 0.19
CA TRP A 278 24.88 -3.15 0.95
C TRP A 278 24.71 -4.48 0.21
N GLU A 279 24.90 -5.57 0.95
CA GLU A 279 24.41 -6.92 0.66
C GLU A 279 24.03 -7.63 1.98
N PRO A 280 23.20 -8.70 1.98
CA PRO A 280 22.87 -9.43 3.20
C PRO A 280 24.12 -10.09 3.81
N GLU A 281 24.16 -10.17 5.14
CA GLU A 281 25.29 -10.71 5.91
C GLU A 281 24.90 -11.98 6.70
N ILE A 282 23.60 -12.26 6.86
CA ILE A 282 23.09 -13.35 7.70
C ILE A 282 22.47 -14.44 6.81
N ASP A 283 23.10 -15.61 6.80
CA ASP A 283 22.61 -16.77 6.06
C ASP A 283 21.26 -17.30 6.57
N ILE A 284 20.56 -18.06 5.72
CA ILE A 284 19.24 -18.60 6.04
C ILE A 284 19.26 -19.49 7.31
N PRO A 285 20.19 -20.46 7.47
CA PRO A 285 20.32 -21.24 8.70
C PRO A 285 20.48 -20.40 9.99
N GLU A 286 21.33 -19.38 9.99
CA GLU A 286 21.60 -18.51 11.15
C GLU A 286 20.40 -17.62 11.46
N GLY A 287 19.79 -17.01 10.44
CA GLY A 287 18.53 -16.29 10.59
C GLY A 287 17.42 -17.18 11.18
N LEU A 288 17.36 -18.45 10.77
CA LEU A 288 16.39 -19.42 11.31
C LEU A 288 16.70 -19.77 12.76
N ARG A 289 17.96 -20.03 13.14
CA ARG A 289 18.34 -20.27 14.56
C ARG A 289 17.90 -19.13 15.46
N ARG A 290 18.14 -17.86 15.06
CA ARG A 290 17.70 -16.66 15.81
C ARG A 290 16.18 -16.58 15.92
N THR A 291 15.47 -16.93 14.85
CA THR A 291 14.00 -16.94 14.80
C THR A 291 13.41 -18.03 15.71
N ILE A 292 13.96 -19.24 15.66
CA ILE A 292 13.58 -20.39 16.49
C ILE A 292 13.84 -20.09 17.97
N ALA A 293 15.02 -19.59 18.32
CA ALA A 293 15.36 -19.24 19.70
C ALA A 293 14.38 -18.21 20.29
N PHE A 294 13.98 -17.21 19.49
CA PHE A 294 12.96 -16.23 19.91
C PHE A 294 11.57 -16.88 20.08
N ALA A 295 11.13 -17.70 19.13
CA ALA A 295 9.83 -18.37 19.20
C ALA A 295 9.73 -19.33 20.41
N VAL A 296 10.83 -20.03 20.72
CA VAL A 296 10.94 -20.94 21.88
C VAL A 296 10.99 -20.20 23.21
N ASP A 297 11.47 -18.94 23.25
CA ASP A 297 11.38 -18.10 24.45
C ASP A 297 9.95 -17.57 24.65
N GLU A 298 9.30 -17.05 23.60
CA GLU A 298 7.91 -16.58 23.67
C GLU A 298 6.94 -17.69 24.11
N LEU A 299 7.12 -18.93 23.63
CA LEU A 299 6.34 -20.11 24.06
C LEU A 299 6.52 -20.48 25.55
N LYS A 300 7.54 -19.96 26.23
CA LYS A 300 7.79 -20.18 27.67
C LYS A 300 7.29 -19.04 28.55
N ARG A 301 6.86 -17.91 27.96
CA ARG A 301 6.37 -16.76 28.72
C ARG A 301 4.92 -17.01 29.19
N PRO A 302 4.59 -16.76 30.47
CA PRO A 302 3.21 -16.81 30.91
C PRO A 302 2.40 -15.68 30.25
N ALA A 303 1.12 -15.96 30.00
CA ALA A 303 0.14 -15.02 29.44
C ALA A 303 -0.47 -14.10 30.50
#